data_AF-A0A6B3FH88-F1
#
_entry.id   AF-A0A6B3FH88-F1
#
_cell.length_a   1.000
_cell.length_b   1.000
_cell.length_c   1.000
_cell.angle_alpha   90.00
_cell.angle_beta   90.00
_cell.angle_gamma   90.00
#
_symmetry.space_group_name_H-M   'P 1'
#
loop_
_entity.id
_entity.type
_entity.pdbx_description
1 polymer ?
#
loop_
_entity_poly.entity_id
_entity_poly.type
_entity_poly.pdbx_seq_one_letter_code
_entity_poly.pdbx_strand_id
1 'polypeptide(L)' 'NSAVVLDTLRGGQPRTLTEIARLTGLSRPTVEGSVDDLTAAGLVVETAADAGARKQGRPARLYRFRAEAGH' A
#
# COMPACT_ATOMS: atom_id res chain seq x y z
N ASN A 1 -6.04 8.02 10.37
CA ASN A 1 -5.91 6.70 9.71
C ASN A 1 -4.63 6.57 8.90
N SER A 2 -4.23 7.62 8.16
CA SER A 2 -3.04 7.62 7.30
C SER A 2 -1.72 7.32 8.02
N ALA A 3 -1.55 7.75 9.28
CA ALA A 3 -0.34 7.47 10.07
C ALA A 3 -0.09 5.97 10.34
N VAL A 4 -1.14 5.20 10.64
CA VAL A 4 -1.06 3.75 10.90
C VAL A 4 -0.76 2.97 9.61
N VAL A 5 -1.35 3.40 8.48
CA VAL A 5 -1.06 2.83 7.15
C VAL A 5 0.39 3.11 6.76
N LEU A 6 0.87 4.33 6.99
CA LEU A 6 2.25 4.73 6.71
C LEU A 6 3.25 3.94 7.54
N ASP A 7 3.00 3.76 8.83
CA ASP A 7 3.83 2.96 9.74
C ASP A 7 3.94 1.50 9.27
N THR A 8 2.80 0.91 8.89
CA THR A 8 2.74 -0.46 8.34
C THR A 8 3.60 -0.63 7.08
N LEU A 9 3.65 0.38 6.22
CA LEU A 9 4.43 0.38 4.98
C LEU A 9 5.91 0.74 5.17
N ARG A 10 6.26 1.41 6.29
CA ARG A 10 7.63 1.82 6.62
C ARG A 10 8.54 0.62 6.90
N GLY A 11 7.98 -0.56 7.18
CA GLY A 11 8.71 -1.82 7.32
C GLY A 11 9.43 -2.33 6.05
N GLY A 12 9.36 -1.59 4.94
CA GLY A 12 10.18 -1.82 3.74
C GLY A 12 9.63 -2.85 2.75
N GLN A 13 8.67 -3.68 3.14
CA GLN A 13 8.01 -4.63 2.25
C GLN A 13 6.79 -4.02 1.53
N PRO A 14 6.67 -4.14 0.20
CA PRO A 14 5.43 -3.82 -0.50
C PRO A 14 4.27 -4.71 -0.01
N ARG A 15 3.09 -4.11 0.21
CA ARG A 15 1.89 -4.79 0.72
C ARG A 15 0.69 -4.49 -0.16
N THR A 16 -0.23 -5.45 -0.28
CA THR A 16 -1.53 -5.20 -0.95
C THR A 16 -2.47 -4.42 -0.03
N LEU A 17 -3.51 -3.79 -0.58
CA LEU A 17 -4.58 -3.17 0.23
C LEU A 17 -5.18 -4.12 1.27
N THR A 18 -5.34 -5.39 0.90
CA THR A 18 -5.89 -6.43 1.80
C THR A 18 -4.95 -6.74 2.96
N GLU A 19 -3.64 -6.84 2.69
CA GLU A 19 -2.63 -7.04 3.73
C GLU A 19 -2.56 -5.84 4.69
N ILE A 20 -2.60 -4.62 4.14
CA ILE A 20 -2.62 -3.40 4.96
C ILE A 20 -3.88 -3.38 5.84
N ALA A 21 -5.07 -3.61 5.26
CA ALA A 21 -6.34 -3.67 6.00
C ALA A 21 -6.29 -4.69 7.15
N ARG A 22 -5.71 -5.87 6.89
CA ARG A 22 -5.54 -6.91 7.90
C ARG A 22 -4.60 -6.50 9.03
N LEU A 23 -3.47 -5.85 8.70
CA LEU A 23 -2.47 -5.42 9.68
C LEU A 23 -2.93 -4.22 10.50
N THR A 24 -3.65 -3.28 9.88
CA THR A 24 -4.14 -2.06 10.54
C THR A 24 -5.49 -2.27 11.25
N GLY A 25 -6.17 -3.40 11.00
CA GLY A 25 -7.54 -3.64 11.49
C GLY A 25 -8.59 -2.69 10.89
N LEU A 26 -8.29 -2.06 9.75
CA LEU A 26 -9.17 -1.09 9.10
C LEU A 26 -9.97 -1.74 7.98
N SER A 27 -11.13 -1.18 7.68
CA SER A 27 -11.92 -1.57 6.51
C SER A 27 -11.16 -1.28 5.22
N ARG A 28 -11.30 -2.16 4.22
CA ARG A 28 -10.72 -1.97 2.88
C ARG A 28 -10.94 -0.57 2.28
N PRO A 29 -12.15 0.03 2.27
CA PRO A 29 -12.35 1.39 1.75
C PRO A 29 -11.60 2.46 2.54
N THR A 30 -11.42 2.28 3.85
CA THR A 30 -10.66 3.23 4.69
C THR A 30 -9.17 3.19 4.37
N VAL A 31 -8.63 1.99 4.14
CA VAL A 31 -7.25 1.82 3.70
C VAL A 31 -7.07 2.38 2.30
N GLU A 32 -8.01 2.13 1.39
CA GLU A 32 -7.96 2.65 0.02
C GLU A 32 -7.88 4.18 0.01
N GLY A 33 -8.75 4.87 0.74
CA GLY A 33 -8.67 6.34 0.87
C GLY A 33 -7.37 6.81 1.50
N SER A 34 -6.89 6.13 2.56
CA SER A 34 -5.62 6.50 3.20
C SER A 34 -4.41 6.30 2.28
N VAL A 35 -4.40 5.25 1.46
CA VAL A 35 -3.34 4.97 0.49
C VAL A 35 -3.40 5.96 -0.66
N ASP A 36 -4.60 6.35 -1.11
CA ASP A 36 -4.79 7.38 -2.14
C ASP A 36 -4.24 8.73 -1.67
N ASP A 37 -4.61 9.17 -0.46
CA ASP A 37 -4.08 10.38 0.17
C ASP A 37 -2.54 10.36 0.29
N LEU A 38 -1.98 9.24 0.73
CA LEU A 38 -0.53 9.07 0.88
C LEU A 38 0.19 9.01 -0.48
N THR A 39 -0.46 8.48 -1.50
CA THR A 39 0.07 8.45 -2.87
C THR A 39 0.04 9.85 -3.49
N ALA A 40 -1.05 10.60 -3.29
CA ALA A 40 -1.16 11.99 -3.69
C ALA A 40 -0.13 12.89 -2.99
N ALA A 41 0.17 12.60 -1.72
CA ALA A 41 1.24 13.25 -0.96
C ALA A 41 2.66 12.79 -1.36
N GLY A 42 2.81 11.82 -2.27
CA GLY A 42 4.10 11.28 -2.69
C GLY A 42 4.82 10.41 -1.65
N LEU A 43 4.16 10.07 -0.54
CA LEU A 43 4.72 9.29 0.56
C LEU A 43 4.65 7.78 0.32
N VAL A 44 3.71 7.33 -0.51
CA VAL A 44 3.52 5.94 -0.91
C VAL A 44 3.54 5.84 -2.42
N VAL A 45 4.02 4.72 -2.96
CA VAL A 45 3.99 4.43 -4.39
C VAL A 45 3.36 3.07 -4.65
N GLU A 46 2.48 3.02 -5.65
CA GLU A 46 1.96 1.78 -6.21
C GLU A 46 3.04 1.10 -7.05
N THR A 47 3.26 -0.19 -6.83
CA THR A 47 4.13 -1.04 -7.63
C THR A 47 3.33 -2.23 -8.14
N ALA A 48 3.60 -2.65 -9.37
CA ALA A 48 3.02 -3.86 -9.90
C ALA A 48 3.58 -5.06 -9.12
N ALA A 49 2.71 -5.95 -8.64
CA ALA A 49 3.17 -7.27 -8.21
C ALA A 49 3.84 -7.96 -9.40
N ASP A 50 5.03 -8.50 -9.19
CA ASP A 50 5.74 -9.28 -10.20
C ASP A 50 4.78 -10.35 -10.76
N ALA A 51 4.57 -10.30 -12.08
CA ALA A 51 3.58 -11.11 -12.78
C ALA A 51 4.03 -12.58 -12.98
N GLY A 52 4.83 -13.12 -12.06
CA GLY A 52 5.44 -14.44 -12.14
C GLY A 52 4.48 -15.62 -11.98
N ALA A 53 3.22 -15.41 -11.62
CA ALA A 53 2.24 -16.48 -11.50
C ALA A 53 0.97 -16.15 -12.30
N ARG A 54 0.81 -16.83 -13.45
CA ARG A 54 -0.44 -16.93 -14.19
C ARG A 54 -1.61 -17.25 -13.25
N LYS A 55 -2.42 -16.25 -12.91
CA LYS A 55 -3.81 -16.45 -12.52
C LYS A 55 -4.65 -15.31 -13.06
N GLN A 56 -5.52 -15.68 -13.99
CA GLN A 56 -6.73 -15.01 -14.41
C GLN A 56 -7.32 -14.12 -13.28
N GLY A 57 -7.17 -12.80 -13.41
CA GLY A 57 -7.62 -11.80 -12.44
C GLY A 57 -6.75 -10.54 -12.49
N ARG A 58 -7.35 -9.35 -12.25
CA ARG A 58 -6.63 -8.06 -12.19
C ARG A 58 -5.41 -8.19 -11.27
N PRO A 59 -4.18 -7.83 -11.71
CA PRO A 59 -3.00 -7.99 -10.89
C PRO A 59 -3.17 -7.27 -9.54
N ALA A 60 -2.70 -7.90 -8.47
CA ALA A 60 -2.73 -7.29 -7.15
C ALA A 60 -1.79 -6.08 -7.14
N ARG A 61 -2.36 -4.89 -6.94
CA ARG A 61 -1.60 -3.66 -6.72
C ARG A 61 -0.88 -3.77 -5.37
N LEU A 62 0.43 -3.57 -5.38
CA LEU A 62 1.25 -3.49 -4.18
C LEU A 62 1.54 -2.02 -3.88
N TYR A 63 1.62 -1.68 -2.61
CA TYR A 63 1.96 -0.34 -2.14
C TYR A 63 3.19 -0.43 -1.26
N ARG A 64 4.13 0.50 -1.44
CA ARG A 64 5.33 0.61 -0.61
C ARG A 64 5.53 2.04 -0.16
N PHE A 65 6.14 2.21 1.02
CA PHE A 65 6.57 3.52 1.48
C PHE A 65 7.71 4.05 0.58
N ARG A 66 7.62 5.33 0.21
CA ARG A 66 8.65 6.02 -0.56
C ARG A 66 9.57 6.75 0.42
N ALA A 67 10.59 6.06 0.90
CA ALA A 67 11.57 6.61 1.84
C ALA A 67 12.29 7.88 1.31
N GLU A 68 12.38 8.03 -0.02
CA GLU A 68 12.99 9.19 -0.68
C GLU A 68 12.11 10.47 -0.66
N ALA A 69 10.86 10.39 -0.18
CA ALA A 69 9.95 11.53 -0.13
C ALA A 69 10.07 12.36 1.17
N GLY A 70 10.80 11.88 2.18
CA GLY A 70 11.09 12.62 3.40
C GLY A 70 12.54 13.06 3.42
N HIS A 71 12.80 14.26 2.90
CA HIS A 71 14.09 14.95 3.07
C HIS A 71 13.90 16.36 3.60
#